data_AF-A0A1B6IR84-F1
#
_entry.id   AF-A0A1B6IR84-F1
#
_cell.length_a   1.000
_cell.length_b   1.000
_cell.length_c   1.000
_cell.angle_alpha   90.00
_cell.angle_beta   90.00
_cell.angle_gamma   90.00
#
_symmetry.space_group_name_H-M   'P 1'
#
loop_
_entity.id
_entity.type
_entity.pdbx_description
1 polymer ?
#
loop_
_entity_poly.entity_id
_entity_poly.type
_entity_poly.pdbx_seq_one_letter_code
_entity_poly.pdbx_strand_id
1 'polypeptide(L)'
;WIVDFTRGAAGVTMRVLARWTAVAALLLLLLGDCAAAKKAADPAQPAPKEKKHSEPVIEEVTAKQLERVLNEKDFVAVFWYARSCLTCDKVLEELEKIDDDTDSFGVDFVKINDKRLAKHYGIKNFPALTYFREKEPIIYEGDLMDEESVLDFLTSLEAMDLPDRIEDVNARILLKIVEDTDYVAVLFYKPQCKKCAKALQELENIDDEADQLGIGFVKISDEELADEYNLGELPKLVYYRHQIPIIYESELTREEDVLEW
;
A
#
# COMPACT_ATOMS: atom_id res chain seq x y z
N TRP A 1 7.65 14.37 -32.17
CA TRP A 1 8.86 13.69 -32.67
C TRP A 1 9.20 14.20 -34.05
N ILE A 2 10.13 15.17 -34.14
CA ILE A 2 10.87 15.48 -35.37
C ILE A 2 12.32 15.39 -34.93
N VAL A 3 13.03 14.44 -35.51
CA VAL A 3 14.43 14.13 -35.19
C VAL A 3 15.26 14.69 -36.34
N ASP A 4 16.00 15.76 -36.07
CA ASP A 4 17.05 16.22 -36.98
C ASP A 4 18.40 15.98 -36.30
N PHE A 5 19.21 15.14 -36.94
CA PHE A 5 20.53 14.74 -36.45
C PHE A 5 21.59 15.52 -37.22
N THR A 6 22.21 16.51 -36.59
CA THR A 6 23.47 17.07 -37.08
C THR A 6 24.57 16.84 -36.06
N ARG A 7 25.55 16.03 -36.48
CA ARG A 7 26.78 15.71 -35.76
C ARG A 7 27.73 16.92 -35.85
N GLY A 8 28.12 17.48 -34.71
CA GLY A 8 29.17 18.48 -34.60
C GLY A 8 29.98 18.26 -33.33
N ALA A 9 31.28 18.06 -33.49
CA ALA A 9 32.23 17.75 -32.43
C ALA A 9 32.60 18.97 -31.58
N ALA A 10 32.48 18.86 -30.26
CA ALA A 10 33.34 19.43 -29.22
C ALA A 10 32.59 19.37 -27.89
N GLY A 11 33.29 18.94 -26.83
CA GLY A 11 32.71 18.76 -25.50
C GLY A 11 32.03 20.02 -24.95
N VAL A 12 30.92 19.81 -24.24
CA VAL A 12 30.23 20.87 -23.50
C VAL A 12 30.19 20.49 -22.03
N THR A 13 30.99 21.21 -21.26
CA THR A 13 30.89 21.31 -19.80
C THR A 13 29.56 21.95 -19.42
N MET A 14 28.76 21.27 -18.60
CA MET A 14 27.50 21.74 -18.06
C MET A 14 27.76 22.72 -16.91
N ARG A 15 27.44 24.01 -17.10
CA ARG A 15 27.37 25.01 -16.03
C ARG A 15 25.91 25.32 -15.74
N VAL A 16 25.46 24.94 -14.55
CA VAL A 16 24.15 25.34 -14.00
C VAL A 16 24.30 26.76 -13.44
N LEU A 17 23.63 27.74 -14.07
CA LEU A 17 23.53 29.11 -13.56
C LEU A 17 22.20 29.28 -12.83
N ALA A 18 22.25 29.32 -11.51
CA ALA A 18 21.16 29.78 -10.66
C ALA A 18 20.95 31.28 -10.85
N ARG A 19 19.72 31.71 -11.17
CA ARG A 19 19.32 33.12 -11.16
C ARG A 19 18.35 33.36 -10.02
N TRP A 20 18.87 34.01 -8.98
CA TRP A 20 18.11 34.67 -7.92
C TRP A 20 17.80 36.08 -8.37
N THR A 21 16.52 36.49 -8.38
CA THR A 21 16.15 37.91 -8.33
C THR A 21 14.94 38.10 -7.43
N ALA A 22 15.21 38.71 -6.27
CA ALA A 22 14.25 39.24 -5.33
C ALA A 22 13.56 40.48 -5.89
N VAL A 23 12.29 40.69 -5.53
CA VAL A 23 11.60 41.97 -5.71
C VAL A 23 11.07 42.41 -4.35
N ALA A 24 11.66 43.47 -3.83
CA ALA A 24 11.25 44.18 -2.63
C ALA A 24 10.25 45.30 -3.00
N ALA A 25 9.15 45.41 -2.27
CA ALA A 25 8.20 46.51 -2.37
C ALA A 25 8.28 47.38 -1.10
N LEU A 26 8.41 48.69 -1.28
CA LEU A 26 8.47 49.70 -0.23
C LEU A 26 7.47 50.81 -0.58
N LEU A 27 6.56 51.18 0.33
CA LEU A 27 5.95 52.51 0.56
C LEU A 27 4.73 52.36 1.50
N LEU A 28 4.33 53.27 2.39
CA LEU A 28 4.97 54.21 3.32
C LEU A 28 3.82 54.66 4.27
N LEU A 29 4.06 54.61 5.59
CA LEU A 29 3.50 55.38 6.73
C LEU A 29 2.13 56.09 6.63
N LEU A 30 1.26 55.91 7.65
CA LEU A 30 0.92 56.91 8.71
C LEU A 30 -0.22 56.44 9.64
N LEU A 31 0.08 56.47 10.95
CA LEU A 31 -0.73 56.82 12.15
C LEU A 31 -2.22 56.43 12.27
N GLY A 32 -2.57 55.82 13.41
CA GLY A 32 -3.84 56.13 14.09
C GLY A 32 -4.67 54.95 14.62
N ASP A 33 -4.71 54.87 15.94
CA ASP A 33 -5.77 54.34 16.81
C ASP A 33 -5.97 52.82 17.06
N CYS A 34 -5.84 52.51 18.34
CA CYS A 34 -6.31 51.34 19.05
C CYS A 34 -7.84 51.25 19.01
N ALA A 35 -8.38 50.10 18.60
CA ALA A 35 -9.72 49.67 19.04
C ALA A 35 -9.82 48.15 19.00
N ALA A 36 -10.20 47.57 20.14
CA ALA A 36 -10.33 46.15 20.39
C ALA A 36 -11.45 45.51 19.54
N ALA A 37 -11.17 44.34 18.97
CA ALA A 37 -12.18 43.41 18.49
C ALA A 37 -11.77 41.98 18.89
N LYS A 38 -12.59 41.37 19.75
CA LYS A 38 -12.47 39.98 20.21
C LYS A 38 -12.51 39.03 19.00
N LYS A 39 -11.52 38.14 18.87
CA LYS A 39 -11.60 36.97 17.98
C LYS A 39 -11.53 35.72 18.84
N ALA A 40 -12.55 34.88 18.69
CA ALA A 40 -12.72 33.62 19.38
C ALA A 40 -11.52 32.69 19.11
N ALA A 41 -11.10 31.98 20.15
CA ALA A 41 -10.11 30.92 20.06
C ALA A 41 -10.74 29.71 19.35
N ASP A 42 -10.18 29.32 18.21
CA ASP A 42 -10.41 27.99 17.64
C ASP A 42 -9.73 26.94 18.54
N PRO A 43 -10.38 25.79 18.79
CA PRO A 43 -9.80 24.75 19.62
C PRO A 43 -8.61 24.13 18.88
N ALA A 44 -7.49 24.06 19.59
CA ALA A 44 -6.26 23.43 19.15
C ALA A 44 -6.53 22.03 18.56
N GLN A 45 -6.11 21.82 17.31
CA GLN A 45 -5.99 20.50 16.72
C GLN A 45 -4.96 19.70 17.55
N PRO A 46 -5.23 18.42 17.88
CA PRO A 46 -4.26 17.59 18.58
C PRO A 46 -3.07 17.30 17.66
N ALA A 47 -1.86 17.51 18.19
CA ALA A 47 -0.60 17.21 17.52
C ALA A 47 -0.52 15.72 17.11
N PRO A 48 0.25 15.38 16.05
CA PRO A 48 0.52 13.99 15.69
C PRO A 48 1.20 13.29 16.88
N LYS A 49 0.68 12.12 17.27
CA LYS A 49 1.28 11.32 18.34
C LYS A 49 2.63 10.80 17.85
N GLU A 50 3.72 11.27 18.46
CA GLU A 50 5.05 10.68 18.29
C GLU A 50 5.00 9.20 18.68
N LYS A 51 5.42 8.31 17.76
CA LYS A 51 5.62 6.89 18.04
C LYS A 51 6.71 6.77 19.11
N LYS A 52 6.34 6.37 20.33
CA LYS A 52 7.30 5.93 21.34
C LYS A 52 7.96 4.64 20.83
N HIS A 53 9.29 4.60 20.79
CA HIS A 53 10.03 3.34 20.70
C HIS A 53 9.79 2.54 21.98
N SER A 54 8.71 1.77 22.01
CA SER A 54 8.63 0.53 22.79
C SER A 54 9.31 -0.57 21.99
N GLU A 55 9.83 -1.59 22.68
CA GLU A 55 10.26 -2.85 22.07
C GLU A 55 9.19 -3.33 21.06
N PRO A 56 9.58 -3.99 19.93
CA PRO A 56 8.64 -4.53 18.96
C PRO A 56 7.76 -5.55 19.68
N VAL A 57 6.56 -5.11 20.04
CA VAL A 57 5.61 -5.88 20.84
C VAL A 57 4.29 -5.72 20.13
N ILE A 58 3.82 -6.83 19.58
CA ILE A 58 2.54 -6.91 18.88
C ILE A 58 1.43 -6.38 19.79
N GLU A 59 0.66 -5.41 19.29
CA GLU A 59 -0.37 -4.70 20.07
C GLU A 59 -1.53 -5.64 20.43
N GLU A 60 -1.95 -5.63 21.70
CA GLU A 60 -3.16 -6.33 22.13
C GLU A 60 -4.42 -5.48 21.89
N VAL A 61 -5.36 -6.03 21.11
CA VAL A 61 -6.61 -5.36 20.75
C VAL A 61 -7.84 -6.06 21.32
N THR A 62 -8.85 -5.26 21.69
CA THR A 62 -10.20 -5.76 21.98
C THR A 62 -10.99 -5.99 20.69
N ALA A 63 -12.10 -6.73 20.77
CA ALA A 63 -12.99 -6.96 19.61
C ALA A 63 -13.42 -5.65 18.89
N LYS A 64 -13.67 -4.57 19.66
CA LYS A 64 -14.04 -3.26 19.09
C LYS A 64 -12.86 -2.54 18.42
N GLN A 65 -11.65 -2.76 18.92
CA GLN A 65 -10.45 -2.20 18.30
C GLN A 65 -10.12 -2.97 17.03
N LEU A 66 -10.21 -4.31 17.05
CA LEU A 66 -10.03 -5.13 15.86
C LEU A 66 -10.98 -4.71 14.73
N GLU A 67 -12.27 -4.51 15.04
CA GLU A 67 -13.23 -4.02 14.05
C GLU A 67 -12.84 -2.66 13.45
N ARG A 68 -12.24 -1.75 14.24
CA ARG A 68 -11.74 -0.48 13.72
C ARG A 68 -10.51 -0.67 12.83
N VAL A 69 -9.55 -1.46 13.28
CA VAL A 69 -8.32 -1.75 12.51
C VAL A 69 -8.69 -2.35 11.15
N LEU A 70 -9.59 -3.34 11.11
CA LEU A 70 -10.10 -3.95 9.88
C LEU A 70 -10.92 -2.99 8.98
N ASN A 71 -11.35 -1.83 9.48
CA ASN A 71 -12.02 -0.81 8.68
C ASN A 71 -11.07 0.30 8.21
N GLU A 72 -9.94 0.47 8.89
CA GLU A 72 -8.94 1.50 8.58
C GLU A 72 -7.82 0.96 7.70
N LYS A 73 -7.56 -0.36 7.77
CA LYS A 73 -6.42 -1.04 7.16
C LYS A 73 -6.89 -2.24 6.36
N ASP A 74 -6.32 -2.42 5.18
CA ASP A 74 -6.70 -3.47 4.25
C ASP A 74 -6.00 -4.80 4.56
N PHE A 75 -4.81 -4.76 5.17
CA PHE A 75 -4.01 -5.94 5.49
C PHE A 75 -3.69 -6.01 6.98
N VAL A 76 -4.23 -7.02 7.66
CA VAL A 76 -4.11 -7.15 9.12
C VAL A 76 -3.85 -8.60 9.51
N ALA A 77 -2.72 -8.88 10.15
CA ALA A 77 -2.42 -10.17 10.74
C ALA A 77 -2.93 -10.22 12.18
N VAL A 78 -3.77 -11.20 12.52
CA VAL A 78 -4.39 -11.36 13.83
C VAL A 78 -3.94 -12.65 14.48
N PHE A 79 -3.13 -12.52 15.54
CA PHE A 79 -2.73 -13.64 16.38
C PHE A 79 -3.77 -13.91 17.48
N TRP A 80 -4.38 -15.08 17.41
CA TRP A 80 -5.38 -15.54 18.37
C TRP A 80 -4.72 -16.39 19.43
N TYR A 81 -4.82 -15.95 20.69
CA TYR A 81 -4.21 -16.63 21.81
C TYR A 81 -5.20 -16.84 22.96
N ALA A 82 -4.87 -17.77 23.86
CA ALA A 82 -5.69 -18.10 25.02
C ALA A 82 -4.84 -18.21 26.28
N ARG A 83 -5.36 -17.75 27.43
CA ARG A 83 -4.63 -17.84 28.72
C ARG A 83 -4.28 -19.26 29.16
N SER A 84 -4.95 -20.26 28.62
CA SER A 84 -4.74 -21.68 28.93
C SER A 84 -3.78 -22.38 27.95
N CYS A 85 -3.13 -21.62 27.08
CA CYS A 85 -2.27 -22.11 26.01
C CYS A 85 -0.81 -22.10 26.47
N LEU A 86 -0.16 -23.26 26.44
CA LEU A 86 1.23 -23.41 26.89
C LEU A 86 2.25 -23.06 25.80
N THR A 87 1.83 -23.06 24.54
CA THR A 87 2.69 -22.79 23.38
C THR A 87 2.51 -21.38 22.83
N CYS A 88 1.50 -20.63 23.28
CA CYS A 88 1.20 -19.30 22.76
C CYS A 88 2.29 -18.29 23.07
N ASP A 89 2.93 -18.38 24.24
CA ASP A 89 4.04 -17.48 24.60
C ASP A 89 5.23 -17.68 23.68
N LYS A 90 5.57 -18.94 23.36
CA LYS A 90 6.67 -19.26 22.43
C LYS A 90 6.36 -18.81 21.00
N VAL A 91 5.15 -19.08 20.53
CA VAL A 91 4.74 -18.61 19.20
C VAL A 91 4.74 -17.09 19.14
N LEU A 92 4.30 -16.41 20.19
CA LEU A 92 4.35 -14.95 20.25
C LEU A 92 5.79 -14.43 20.16
N GLU A 93 6.76 -15.07 20.83
CA GLU A 93 8.18 -14.71 20.73
C GLU A 93 8.72 -14.85 19.29
N GLU A 94 8.30 -15.87 18.53
CA GLU A 94 8.69 -16.01 17.12
C GLU A 94 8.00 -14.96 16.24
N LEU A 95 6.70 -14.70 16.45
CA LEU A 95 5.95 -13.70 15.68
C LEU A 95 6.42 -12.25 15.94
N GLU A 96 6.86 -11.94 17.16
CA GLU A 96 7.40 -10.61 17.48
C GLU A 96 8.71 -10.31 16.73
N LYS A 97 9.43 -11.32 16.21
CA LYS A 97 10.64 -11.10 15.40
C LYS A 97 10.36 -10.67 13.96
N ILE A 98 9.15 -10.95 13.44
CA ILE A 98 8.73 -10.57 12.09
C ILE A 98 7.80 -9.35 12.09
N ASP A 99 7.44 -8.82 13.27
CA ASP A 99 6.52 -7.70 13.45
C ASP A 99 6.98 -6.47 12.64
N ASP A 100 8.25 -6.10 12.76
CA ASP A 100 8.86 -4.98 12.04
C ASP A 100 8.99 -5.21 10.52
N ASP A 101 9.22 -6.44 10.10
CA ASP A 101 9.19 -6.83 8.69
C ASP A 101 7.77 -6.73 8.13
N THR A 102 6.77 -7.29 8.82
CA THR A 102 5.36 -7.24 8.38
C THR A 102 4.81 -5.81 8.34
N ASP A 103 5.12 -5.00 9.35
CA ASP A 103 4.83 -3.55 9.37
C ASP A 103 5.49 -2.86 8.18
N SER A 104 6.70 -3.29 7.82
CA SER A 104 7.39 -2.79 6.65
C SER A 104 6.70 -3.18 5.35
N PHE A 105 6.03 -4.32 5.26
CA PHE A 105 5.19 -4.67 4.11
C PHE A 105 3.80 -4.02 4.16
N GLY A 106 3.48 -3.25 5.20
CA GLY A 106 2.19 -2.60 5.37
C GLY A 106 1.08 -3.53 5.87
N VAL A 107 1.46 -4.64 6.49
CA VAL A 107 0.57 -5.56 7.21
C VAL A 107 0.61 -5.20 8.68
N ASP A 108 -0.49 -4.73 9.26
CA ASP A 108 -0.53 -4.45 10.70
C ASP A 108 -0.68 -5.76 11.49
N PHE A 109 0.22 -6.02 12.43
CA PHE A 109 0.16 -7.19 13.29
C PHE A 109 -0.49 -6.85 14.65
N VAL A 110 -1.56 -7.58 15.00
CA VAL A 110 -2.24 -7.45 16.29
C VAL A 110 -2.48 -8.80 16.96
N LYS A 111 -2.59 -8.82 18.29
CA LYS A 111 -2.97 -10.00 19.07
C LYS A 111 -4.28 -9.81 19.81
N ILE A 112 -5.04 -10.89 19.97
CA ILE A 112 -6.35 -10.84 20.64
C ILE A 112 -6.62 -12.09 21.48
N ASN A 113 -7.20 -11.85 22.67
CA ASN A 113 -7.64 -12.88 23.61
C ASN A 113 -9.16 -12.89 23.75
N ASP A 114 -9.86 -13.23 22.67
CA ASP A 114 -11.32 -13.34 22.68
C ASP A 114 -11.77 -14.68 22.08
N LYS A 115 -11.98 -15.67 22.96
CA LYS A 115 -12.46 -17.01 22.56
C LYS A 115 -13.83 -16.99 21.87
N ARG A 116 -14.68 -16.00 22.15
CA ARG A 116 -16.01 -15.90 21.54
C ARG A 116 -15.89 -15.41 20.11
N LEU A 117 -15.06 -14.39 19.90
CA LEU A 117 -14.78 -13.84 18.57
C LEU A 117 -13.99 -14.82 17.70
N ALA A 118 -12.97 -15.48 18.25
CA ALA A 118 -12.20 -16.52 17.55
C ALA A 118 -13.13 -17.60 16.97
N LYS A 119 -14.11 -18.06 17.78
CA LYS A 119 -15.10 -19.05 17.34
C LYS A 119 -16.01 -18.52 16.21
N HIS A 120 -16.29 -17.22 16.18
CA HIS A 120 -17.07 -16.61 15.10
C HIS A 120 -16.33 -16.68 13.76
N TYR A 121 -15.01 -16.48 13.77
CA TYR A 121 -14.11 -16.66 12.62
C TYR A 121 -13.71 -18.12 12.37
N GLY A 122 -14.35 -19.10 13.02
CA GLY A 122 -14.09 -20.52 12.77
C GLY A 122 -12.91 -21.12 13.55
N ILE A 123 -12.22 -20.34 14.38
CA ILE A 123 -11.04 -20.76 15.11
C ILE A 123 -11.45 -21.55 16.36
N LYS A 124 -11.00 -22.80 16.40
CA LYS A 124 -11.30 -23.75 17.50
C LYS A 124 -10.06 -24.08 18.33
N ASN A 125 -8.89 -23.99 17.72
CA ASN A 125 -7.61 -24.34 18.32
C ASN A 125 -6.79 -23.06 18.55
N PHE A 126 -5.96 -23.07 19.58
CA PHE A 126 -5.05 -21.98 19.91
C PHE A 126 -3.65 -22.58 20.12
N PRO A 127 -2.56 -21.90 19.72
CA PRO A 127 -2.54 -20.62 18.99
C PRO A 127 -3.09 -20.74 17.56
N ALA A 128 -3.55 -19.63 16.98
CA ALA A 128 -3.94 -19.54 15.57
C ALA A 128 -3.59 -18.17 15.01
N LEU A 129 -3.35 -18.09 13.71
CA LEU A 129 -3.12 -16.85 12.98
C LEU A 129 -4.18 -16.70 11.90
N THR A 130 -4.75 -15.51 11.78
CA THR A 130 -5.67 -15.16 10.69
C THR A 130 -5.14 -13.92 10.01
N TYR A 131 -4.93 -14.03 8.71
CA TYR A 131 -4.62 -12.89 7.86
C TYR A 131 -5.93 -12.34 7.30
N PHE A 132 -6.23 -11.09 7.60
CA PHE A 132 -7.38 -10.38 7.06
C PHE A 132 -6.93 -9.54 5.88
N ARG A 133 -7.55 -9.79 4.73
CA ARG A 133 -7.37 -9.01 3.52
C ARG A 133 -8.70 -8.43 3.10
N GLU A 134 -8.82 -7.11 3.14
CA GLU A 134 -10.06 -6.36 2.86
C GLU A 134 -11.28 -6.93 3.61
N LYS A 135 -11.05 -7.36 4.85
CA LYS A 135 -12.00 -8.01 5.79
C LYS A 135 -12.30 -9.48 5.53
N GLU A 136 -11.71 -10.09 4.51
CA GLU A 136 -11.79 -11.53 4.29
C GLU A 136 -10.76 -12.28 5.16
N PRO A 137 -11.20 -13.23 6.01
CA PRO A 137 -10.29 -13.96 6.89
C PRO A 137 -9.71 -15.19 6.20
N ILE A 138 -8.38 -15.27 6.13
CA ILE A 138 -7.63 -16.44 5.70
C ILE A 138 -6.90 -17.01 6.93
N ILE A 139 -7.22 -18.26 7.29
CA ILE A 139 -6.60 -18.93 8.45
C ILE A 139 -5.30 -19.59 7.98
N TYR A 140 -4.20 -19.30 8.66
CA TYR A 140 -2.94 -19.97 8.40
C TYR A 140 -2.96 -21.37 9.02
N GLU A 141 -2.72 -22.40 8.20
CA GLU A 141 -2.75 -23.81 8.58
C GLU A 141 -1.34 -24.41 8.80
N GLY A 142 -0.28 -23.62 8.61
CA GLY A 142 1.12 -24.04 8.78
C GLY A 142 1.60 -24.00 10.23
N ASP A 143 2.91 -24.21 10.42
CA ASP A 143 3.55 -24.10 11.74
C ASP A 143 3.79 -22.63 12.08
N LEU A 144 3.28 -22.18 13.23
CA LEU A 144 3.46 -20.82 13.74
C LEU A 144 4.80 -20.63 14.45
N MET A 145 5.54 -21.72 14.72
CA MET A 145 6.91 -21.64 15.24
C MET A 145 7.95 -21.39 14.14
N ASP A 146 7.54 -21.48 12.87
CA ASP A 146 8.39 -21.17 11.72
C ASP A 146 8.12 -19.75 11.25
N GLU A 147 8.93 -18.81 11.74
CA GLU A 147 8.82 -17.38 11.44
C GLU A 147 8.99 -17.07 9.95
N GLU A 148 9.86 -17.78 9.23
CA GLU A 148 10.08 -17.61 7.80
C GLU A 148 8.83 -17.99 7.01
N SER A 149 8.24 -19.16 7.32
CA SER A 149 7.01 -19.61 6.66
C SER A 149 5.81 -18.68 6.92
N VAL A 150 5.72 -18.11 8.11
CA VAL A 150 4.65 -17.13 8.44
C VAL A 150 4.87 -15.82 7.71
N LEU A 151 6.10 -15.30 7.67
CA LEU A 151 6.43 -14.08 6.94
C LEU A 151 6.15 -14.26 5.44
N ASP A 152 6.56 -15.38 4.87
CA ASP A 152 6.27 -15.72 3.47
C ASP A 152 4.76 -15.76 3.24
N PHE A 153 3.98 -16.43 4.10
CA PHE A 153 2.52 -16.43 3.97
C PHE A 153 1.91 -15.03 3.99
N LEU A 154 2.30 -14.18 4.95
CA LEU A 154 1.80 -12.80 5.09
C LEU A 154 2.24 -11.86 3.96
N THR A 155 3.26 -12.24 3.21
CA THR A 155 3.83 -11.44 2.11
C THR A 155 3.69 -12.11 0.74
N SER A 156 3.09 -13.29 0.68
CA SER A 156 2.97 -14.07 -0.55
C SER A 156 1.84 -13.55 -1.42
N LEU A 157 2.13 -13.43 -2.71
CA LEU A 157 1.17 -13.14 -3.77
C LEU A 157 -0.01 -14.11 -3.80
N GLU A 158 0.22 -15.40 -3.54
CA GLU A 158 -0.81 -16.43 -3.59
C GLU A 158 -1.84 -16.30 -2.45
N ALA A 159 -1.42 -15.81 -1.28
CA ALA A 159 -2.36 -15.38 -0.23
C ALA A 159 -3.01 -14.02 -0.52
N MET A 160 -2.41 -13.26 -1.44
CA MET A 160 -2.89 -11.99 -1.96
C MET A 160 -3.67 -12.11 -3.26
N ASP A 161 -4.07 -13.30 -3.71
CA ASP A 161 -4.89 -13.47 -4.92
C ASP A 161 -6.36 -13.72 -4.51
N LEU A 162 -7.27 -12.77 -4.76
CA LEU A 162 -8.71 -12.95 -4.52
C LEU A 162 -9.40 -13.21 -5.86
N PRO A 163 -10.23 -14.27 -5.98
CA PRO A 163 -10.95 -14.55 -7.22
C PRO A 163 -11.88 -13.38 -7.59
N ASP A 164 -11.91 -13.05 -8.88
CA ASP A 164 -12.76 -12.03 -9.51
C ASP A 164 -12.49 -10.57 -9.09
N ARG A 165 -11.31 -10.23 -8.53
CA ARG A 165 -10.99 -8.84 -8.20
C ARG A 165 -9.49 -8.52 -8.11
N ILE A 166 -9.07 -7.57 -8.94
CA ILE A 166 -7.73 -6.99 -8.92
C ILE A 166 -7.37 -6.39 -7.55
N GLU A 167 -6.21 -6.80 -7.03
CA GLU A 167 -5.61 -6.51 -5.74
C GLU A 167 -5.19 -5.04 -5.57
N ASP A 168 -5.59 -4.35 -4.50
CA ASP A 168 -4.95 -3.07 -4.14
C ASP A 168 -3.68 -3.29 -3.32
N VAL A 169 -2.53 -2.90 -3.86
CA VAL A 169 -1.22 -3.09 -3.22
C VAL A 169 -0.56 -1.75 -2.90
N ASN A 170 0.24 -1.74 -1.83
CA ASN A 170 1.09 -0.60 -1.53
C ASN A 170 2.41 -0.67 -2.33
N ALA A 171 3.17 0.43 -2.36
CA ALA A 171 4.42 0.53 -3.12
C ALA A 171 5.45 -0.56 -2.76
N ARG A 172 5.51 -0.98 -1.49
CA ARG A 172 6.50 -1.98 -1.03
C ARG A 172 6.11 -3.39 -1.44
N ILE A 173 4.83 -3.73 -1.31
CA ILE A 173 4.29 -4.99 -1.83
C ILE A 173 4.51 -5.05 -3.33
N LEU A 174 4.20 -3.97 -4.07
CA LEU A 174 4.43 -3.90 -5.51
C LEU A 174 5.88 -4.22 -5.89
N LEU A 175 6.87 -3.67 -5.17
CA LEU A 175 8.28 -3.97 -5.42
C LEU A 175 8.59 -5.47 -5.25
N LYS A 176 8.09 -6.10 -4.19
CA LYS A 176 8.25 -7.54 -3.96
C LYS A 176 7.60 -8.36 -5.07
N ILE A 177 6.39 -7.98 -5.47
CA ILE A 177 5.68 -8.64 -6.58
C ILE A 177 6.50 -8.60 -7.87
N VAL A 178 7.04 -7.42 -8.20
CA VAL A 178 7.87 -7.23 -9.39
C VAL A 178 9.20 -8.03 -9.30
N GLU A 179 9.74 -8.22 -8.09
CA GLU A 179 10.95 -9.03 -7.88
C GLU A 179 10.69 -10.54 -8.01
N ASP A 180 9.57 -11.02 -7.47
CA ASP A 180 9.22 -12.44 -7.37
C ASP A 180 8.50 -12.98 -8.62
N THR A 181 7.88 -12.12 -9.43
CA THR A 181 7.13 -12.51 -10.63
C THR A 181 7.82 -12.10 -11.92
N ASP A 182 7.64 -12.93 -12.95
CA ASP A 182 8.13 -12.62 -14.29
C ASP A 182 7.24 -11.62 -15.03
N TYR A 183 5.93 -11.64 -14.76
CA TYR A 183 4.93 -10.85 -15.46
C TYR A 183 3.85 -10.34 -14.49
N VAL A 184 3.71 -9.01 -14.42
CA VAL A 184 2.66 -8.36 -13.61
C VAL A 184 2.16 -7.08 -14.29
N ALA A 185 0.85 -6.88 -14.32
CA ALA A 185 0.21 -5.67 -14.83
C ALA A 185 -0.29 -4.81 -13.68
N VAL A 186 0.16 -3.56 -13.61
CA VAL A 186 -0.04 -2.65 -12.48
C VAL A 186 -0.85 -1.44 -12.91
N LEU A 187 -2.08 -1.32 -12.40
CA LEU A 187 -2.93 -0.16 -12.61
C LEU A 187 -2.66 0.91 -11.55
N PHE A 188 -2.03 2.00 -11.95
CA PHE A 188 -1.94 3.22 -11.16
C PHE A 188 -3.24 4.00 -11.28
N TYR A 189 -3.87 4.30 -10.15
CA TYR A 189 -5.17 4.98 -10.12
C TYR A 189 -5.25 6.03 -9.01
N LYS A 190 -6.27 6.90 -9.08
CA LYS A 190 -6.59 7.84 -8.00
C LYS A 190 -7.90 7.47 -7.31
N PRO A 191 -7.99 7.58 -5.98
CA PRO A 191 -9.26 7.51 -5.28
C PRO A 191 -10.27 8.52 -5.85
N GLN A 192 -11.55 8.18 -5.89
CA GLN A 192 -12.63 9.06 -6.37
C GLN A 192 -12.52 9.50 -7.85
N CYS A 193 -11.85 8.70 -8.69
CA CYS A 193 -11.68 8.95 -10.12
C CYS A 193 -12.69 8.15 -10.97
N LYS A 194 -13.58 8.85 -11.69
CA LYS A 194 -14.60 8.21 -12.56
C LYS A 194 -14.01 7.44 -13.75
N LYS A 195 -12.91 7.92 -14.33
CA LYS A 195 -12.22 7.22 -15.43
C LYS A 195 -11.57 5.93 -14.92
N CYS A 196 -11.02 5.97 -13.71
CA CYS A 196 -10.35 4.86 -13.06
C CYS A 196 -11.31 3.73 -12.72
N ALA A 197 -12.52 4.05 -12.22
CA ALA A 197 -13.54 3.04 -11.97
C ALA A 197 -13.96 2.28 -13.24
N LYS A 198 -14.02 2.96 -14.39
CA LYS A 198 -14.27 2.30 -15.67
C LYS A 198 -13.11 1.43 -16.09
N ALA A 199 -11.89 1.96 -16.08
CA ALA A 199 -10.70 1.20 -16.44
C ALA A 199 -10.56 -0.06 -15.58
N LEU A 200 -10.77 0.05 -14.26
CA LEU A 200 -10.74 -1.09 -13.35
C LEU A 200 -11.76 -2.17 -13.76
N GLN A 201 -13.00 -1.78 -14.07
CA GLN A 201 -14.03 -2.71 -14.49
C GLN A 201 -13.67 -3.43 -15.80
N GLU A 202 -13.09 -2.74 -16.77
CA GLU A 202 -12.63 -3.35 -18.02
C GLU A 202 -11.44 -4.31 -17.79
N LEU A 203 -10.58 -4.02 -16.82
CA LEU A 203 -9.45 -4.90 -16.47
C LEU A 203 -9.91 -6.13 -15.68
N GLU A 204 -10.88 -5.99 -14.77
CA GLU A 204 -11.47 -7.12 -14.04
C GLU A 204 -12.14 -8.13 -15.00
N ASN A 205 -12.60 -7.70 -16.17
CA ASN A 205 -13.18 -8.61 -17.17
C ASN A 205 -12.16 -9.49 -17.91
N ILE A 206 -10.88 -9.11 -17.92
CA ILE A 206 -9.79 -9.85 -18.59
C ILE A 206 -8.82 -10.52 -17.62
N ASP A 207 -9.04 -10.35 -16.31
CA ASP A 207 -8.19 -10.85 -15.23
C ASP A 207 -8.01 -12.37 -15.34
N ASP A 208 -9.14 -13.08 -15.46
CA ASP A 208 -9.19 -14.54 -15.65
C ASP A 208 -8.42 -15.02 -16.89
N GLU A 209 -8.50 -14.31 -18.01
CA GLU A 209 -7.74 -14.62 -19.22
C GLU A 209 -6.25 -14.32 -19.07
N ALA A 210 -5.89 -13.24 -18.37
CA ALA A 210 -4.51 -12.86 -18.13
C ALA A 210 -3.80 -13.81 -17.15
N ASP A 211 -4.50 -14.27 -16.11
CA ASP A 211 -3.99 -15.24 -15.16
C ASP A 211 -3.69 -16.58 -15.82
N GLN A 212 -4.50 -17.00 -16.80
CA GLN A 212 -4.21 -18.19 -17.61
C GLN A 212 -2.93 -18.05 -18.44
N LEU A 213 -2.51 -16.82 -18.73
CA LEU A 213 -1.24 -16.49 -19.39
C LEU A 213 -0.10 -16.28 -18.39
N GLY A 214 -0.37 -16.35 -17.09
CA GLY A 214 0.58 -16.13 -16.01
C GLY A 214 0.90 -14.66 -15.78
N ILE A 215 -0.03 -13.75 -16.07
CA ILE A 215 0.10 -12.31 -15.85
C ILE A 215 -0.86 -11.91 -14.74
N GLY A 216 -0.34 -11.65 -13.54
CA GLY A 216 -1.18 -11.15 -12.45
C GLY A 216 -1.49 -9.67 -12.61
N PHE A 217 -2.72 -9.24 -12.29
CA PHE A 217 -3.07 -7.84 -12.20
C PHE A 217 -3.04 -7.33 -10.76
N VAL A 218 -2.53 -6.12 -10.58
CA VAL A 218 -2.62 -5.40 -9.31
C VAL A 218 -2.96 -3.93 -9.58
N LYS A 219 -3.53 -3.24 -8.60
CA LYS A 219 -3.78 -1.80 -8.63
C LYS A 219 -3.08 -1.12 -7.46
N ILE A 220 -2.74 0.14 -7.63
CA ILE A 220 -2.07 0.95 -6.61
C ILE A 220 -2.58 2.39 -6.67
N SER A 221 -2.86 2.95 -5.48
CA SER A 221 -3.35 4.33 -5.30
C SER A 221 -2.27 5.33 -4.83
N ASP A 222 -1.00 4.97 -4.98
CA ASP A 222 0.15 5.79 -4.57
C ASP A 222 0.47 6.87 -5.61
N GLU A 223 0.07 8.12 -5.32
CA GLU A 223 0.32 9.27 -6.18
C GLU A 223 1.80 9.69 -6.20
N GLU A 224 2.54 9.50 -5.11
CA GLU A 224 3.96 9.87 -5.04
C GLU A 224 4.79 8.96 -5.93
N LEU A 225 4.50 7.65 -5.91
CA LEU A 225 5.14 6.67 -6.78
C LEU A 225 4.80 6.91 -8.26
N ALA A 226 3.55 7.28 -8.57
CA ALA A 226 3.12 7.61 -9.92
C ALA A 226 3.87 8.83 -10.49
N ASP A 227 4.13 9.83 -9.64
CA ASP A 227 4.90 11.02 -9.99
C ASP A 227 6.39 10.70 -10.16
N GLU A 228 6.97 9.83 -9.32
CA GLU A 228 8.35 9.35 -9.45
C GLU A 228 8.60 8.63 -10.79
N TYR A 229 7.66 7.77 -11.19
CA TYR A 229 7.67 7.10 -12.50
C TYR A 229 7.24 8.02 -13.65
N ASN A 230 6.86 9.26 -13.38
CA ASN A 230 6.46 10.27 -14.36
C ASN A 230 5.32 9.77 -15.28
N LEU A 231 4.33 9.08 -14.70
CA LEU A 231 3.22 8.46 -15.42
C LEU A 231 2.21 9.48 -15.98
N GLY A 232 2.17 10.70 -15.41
CA GLY A 232 1.32 11.79 -15.88
C GLY A 232 -0.13 11.67 -15.41
N GLU A 233 -1.10 11.76 -16.33
CA GLU A 233 -2.53 11.68 -15.98
C GLU A 233 -2.97 10.22 -15.75
N LEU A 234 -3.40 9.91 -14.52
CA LEU A 234 -3.99 8.63 -14.13
C LEU A 234 -5.45 8.50 -14.60
N PRO A 235 -5.96 7.30 -14.90
CA PRO A 235 -5.34 5.98 -14.67
C PRO A 235 -4.29 5.60 -15.73
N LYS A 236 -3.26 4.87 -15.32
CA LYS A 236 -2.21 4.33 -16.18
C LYS A 236 -1.91 2.88 -15.87
N LEU A 237 -1.80 2.05 -16.89
CA LEU A 237 -1.40 0.66 -16.78
C LEU A 237 0.09 0.52 -17.11
N VAL A 238 0.82 -0.17 -16.24
CA VAL A 238 2.25 -0.46 -16.40
C VAL A 238 2.43 -1.96 -16.32
N TYR A 239 2.94 -2.57 -17.39
CA TYR A 239 3.27 -3.98 -17.42
C TYR A 239 4.74 -4.18 -17.12
N TYR A 240 5.04 -4.97 -16.09
CA TYR A 240 6.40 -5.37 -15.76
C TYR A 240 6.69 -6.71 -16.42
N ARG A 241 7.74 -6.74 -17.23
CA ARG A 241 8.27 -7.95 -17.84
C ARG A 241 9.70 -8.17 -17.37
N HIS A 242 9.92 -9.19 -16.54
CA HIS A 242 11.20 -9.44 -15.87
C HIS A 242 11.77 -8.15 -15.27
N GLN A 243 10.97 -7.48 -14.43
CA GLN A 243 11.29 -6.21 -13.75
C GLN A 243 11.40 -4.97 -14.67
N ILE A 244 11.21 -5.10 -15.99
CA ILE A 244 11.25 -3.96 -16.91
C ILE A 244 9.83 -3.38 -17.05
N PRO A 245 9.59 -2.12 -16.63
CA PRO A 245 8.29 -1.48 -16.78
C PRO A 245 8.05 -1.04 -18.23
N ILE A 246 6.88 -1.38 -18.76
CA ILE A 246 6.38 -0.99 -20.07
C ILE A 246 5.04 -0.29 -19.86
N ILE A 247 4.96 0.99 -20.22
CA ILE A 247 3.76 1.80 -20.01
C ILE A 247 2.79 1.58 -21.17
N TYR A 248 1.53 1.30 -20.86
CA TYR A 248 0.46 1.28 -21.85
C TYR A 248 0.09 2.72 -22.25
N GLU A 249 0.27 3.05 -23.53
CA GLU A 249 0.07 4.41 -24.05
C GLU A 249 -1.37 4.71 -24.45
N SER A 250 -2.17 3.69 -24.77
CA SER A 250 -3.54 3.81 -25.27
C SER A 250 -4.57 3.98 -24.14
N GLU A 251 -5.84 4.13 -24.52
CA GLU A 251 -6.94 4.22 -23.55
C GLU A 251 -7.30 2.85 -22.96
N LEU A 252 -7.55 2.81 -21.65
CA LEU A 252 -7.99 1.62 -20.91
C LEU A 252 -9.51 1.37 -21.01
N THR A 253 -10.15 1.87 -22.07
CA THR A 253 -11.61 1.75 -22.28
C THR A 253 -11.99 0.56 -23.15
N ARG A 254 -11.00 -0.12 -23.73
CA ARG A 254 -11.18 -1.28 -24.59
C ARG A 254 -10.34 -2.43 -24.03
N GLU A 255 -10.99 -3.31 -23.31
CA GLU A 255 -10.39 -4.48 -22.66
C GLU A 255 -9.65 -5.40 -23.66
N GLU A 256 -10.20 -5.60 -24.86
CA GLU A 256 -9.57 -6.38 -25.94
C GLU A 256 -8.20 -5.83 -26.38
N ASP A 257 -8.07 -4.51 -26.50
CA ASP A 257 -6.82 -3.87 -26.94
C ASP A 257 -5.73 -4.00 -25.86
N VAL A 258 -6.13 -4.08 -24.58
CA VAL A 258 -5.22 -4.28 -23.45
C VAL A 258 -4.74 -5.73 -23.39
N LEU A 259 -5.63 -6.71 -23.60
CA LEU A 259 -5.28 -8.13 -23.57
C LEU A 259 -4.42 -8.55 -24.77
N GLU A 260 -4.57 -7.90 -25.94
CA GLU A 260 -3.73 -8.16 -27.11
C GLU A 260 -2.29 -7.65 -26.94
N TRP A 261 -2.11 -6.57 -26.17
CA TRP A 261 -0.84 -5.88 -25.96
C TRP A 261 0.12 -6.64 -25.03
#